data_AF-A0A2S6IJ87-F1
#
_entry.id   AF-A0A2S6IJ87-F1
#
_cell.length_a   1.000
_cell.length_b   1.000
_cell.length_c   1.000
_cell.angle_alpha   90.00
_cell.angle_beta   90.00
_cell.angle_gamma   90.00
#
_symmetry.space_group_name_H-M   'P 1'
#
loop_
_entity.id
_entity.type
_entity.pdbx_description
1 polymer ?
#
loop_
_entity_poly.entity_id
_entity_poly.type
_entity_poly.pdbx_seq_one_letter_code
_entity_poly.pdbx_strand_id
1 'polypeptide(L)'
;MTCDPVTVSDETPQQSAGTVLAGEPDRAEPATWEERVAALWERAEELHEEEVLAAVEELAAERPAGDPLALFERAGAHDFAGRDAEAAPLYRAALDAGLAGELRAQALVQLAASLRAVGRPADALDVLGSEGPGPEVLDPGAADDAGDDGFAAASEGIAALCLADLGRDREGLVRALLALARHAGPYGPALEAYGAELRQAGAEEVDGP
;
A
#
# COMPACT_ATOMS: atom_id res chain seq x y z
N MET A 1 -95.73 33.71 26.06
CA MET A 1 -96.40 33.87 24.76
C MET A 1 -95.34 34.36 23.79
N THR A 2 -94.96 33.47 22.87
CA THR A 2 -94.39 33.69 21.52
C THR A 2 -93.12 34.52 21.25
N CYS A 3 -92.21 33.83 20.55
CA CYS A 3 -91.38 34.22 19.40
C CYS A 3 -90.01 34.89 19.60
N ASP A 4 -88.96 34.07 19.35
CA ASP A 4 -87.89 34.16 18.31
C ASP A 4 -87.03 35.45 18.19
N PRO A 5 -85.73 35.41 17.74
CA PRO A 5 -85.26 34.56 16.61
C PRO A 5 -83.78 34.06 16.56
N VAL A 6 -83.59 33.01 15.76
CA VAL A 6 -82.58 32.72 14.70
C VAL A 6 -81.11 33.15 14.88
N THR A 7 -80.17 32.21 14.68
CA THR A 7 -79.03 32.36 13.73
C THR A 7 -78.37 31.02 13.36
N VAL A 8 -77.96 30.96 12.08
CA VAL A 8 -77.28 29.91 11.33
C VAL A 8 -75.75 30.01 11.52
N SER A 9 -75.02 28.88 11.50
CA SER A 9 -73.61 28.74 11.06
C SER A 9 -73.32 27.25 10.89
N ASP A 10 -73.27 26.70 9.68
CA ASP A 10 -72.14 26.65 8.73
C ASP A 10 -71.09 25.58 9.13
N GLU A 11 -71.12 24.45 8.42
CA GLU A 11 -70.23 23.29 8.58
C GLU A 11 -68.87 23.57 7.94
N THR A 12 -67.79 23.33 8.70
CA THR A 12 -66.41 23.29 8.17
C THR A 12 -65.91 21.84 8.21
N PRO A 13 -65.31 21.30 7.14
CA PRO A 13 -64.86 19.91 7.09
C PRO A 13 -63.55 19.69 7.85
N GLN A 14 -63.48 18.61 8.63
CA GLN A 14 -62.28 18.07 9.27
C GLN A 14 -61.13 17.86 8.26
N GLN A 15 -59.99 18.52 8.49
CA GLN A 15 -58.70 18.11 7.95
C GLN A 15 -58.00 17.19 8.94
N SER A 16 -57.74 15.97 8.49
CA SER A 16 -56.95 14.94 9.17
C SER A 16 -55.49 15.38 9.25
N ALA A 17 -54.98 15.61 10.45
CA ALA A 17 -53.54 15.79 10.68
C ALA A 17 -52.84 14.44 10.56
N GLY A 18 -52.28 14.15 9.39
CA GLY A 18 -51.27 13.10 9.24
C GLY A 18 -49.95 13.59 9.83
N THR A 19 -49.52 13.00 10.93
CA THR A 19 -48.17 13.15 11.46
C THR A 19 -47.18 12.63 10.42
N VAL A 20 -46.49 13.54 9.74
CA VAL A 20 -45.27 13.22 9.00
C VAL A 20 -44.23 12.86 10.05
N LEU A 21 -43.94 11.56 10.19
CA LEU A 21 -42.72 11.10 10.84
C LEU A 21 -41.58 11.65 9.98
N ALA A 22 -40.91 12.69 10.47
CA ALA A 22 -39.63 13.11 9.93
C ALA A 22 -38.72 11.90 10.05
N GLY A 23 -38.32 11.32 8.91
CA GLY A 23 -37.25 10.34 8.88
C GLY A 23 -36.04 10.99 9.55
N GLU A 24 -35.49 10.32 10.55
CA GLU A 24 -34.20 10.70 11.11
C GLU A 24 -33.21 10.89 9.96
N PRO A 25 -32.42 11.98 9.94
CA PRO A 25 -31.39 12.13 8.92
C PRO A 25 -30.49 10.89 9.03
N ASP A 26 -30.31 10.21 7.91
CA ASP A 26 -29.39 9.10 7.74
C ASP A 26 -28.01 9.57 8.24
N ARG A 27 -27.70 9.24 9.50
CA ARG A 27 -26.43 9.63 10.11
C ARG A 27 -25.42 8.65 9.56
N ALA A 28 -24.74 9.05 8.49
CA ALA A 28 -23.61 8.32 7.96
C ALA A 28 -22.71 7.83 9.12
N GLU A 29 -22.43 6.53 9.14
CA GLU A 29 -21.55 5.97 10.15
C GLU A 29 -20.17 6.65 10.04
N PRO A 30 -19.50 6.91 11.18
CA PRO A 30 -18.17 7.52 11.15
C PRO A 30 -17.22 6.60 10.39
N ALA A 31 -16.39 7.19 9.52
CA ALA A 31 -15.37 6.46 8.77
C ALA A 31 -14.47 5.65 9.70
N THR A 32 -14.16 4.43 9.27
CA THR A 32 -13.24 3.51 9.95
C THR A 32 -11.82 4.09 10.04
N TRP A 33 -10.96 3.47 10.84
CA TRP A 33 -9.56 3.90 10.94
C TRP A 33 -8.84 3.70 9.59
N GLU A 34 -9.06 2.56 8.96
CA GLU A 34 -8.49 2.17 7.68
C GLU A 34 -8.93 3.13 6.56
N GLU A 35 -10.21 3.53 6.52
CA GLU A 35 -10.71 4.53 5.56
C GLU A 35 -10.07 5.91 5.75
N ARG A 36 -9.83 6.31 7.01
CA ARG A 36 -9.17 7.59 7.31
C ARG A 36 -7.68 7.58 6.93
N VAL A 37 -6.99 6.46 7.15
CA VAL A 37 -5.61 6.24 6.69
C VAL A 37 -5.55 6.28 5.17
N ALA A 38 -6.44 5.57 4.47
CA ALA A 38 -6.51 5.59 3.02
C ALA A 38 -6.75 7.01 2.48
N ALA A 39 -7.71 7.74 3.04
CA ALA A 39 -8.01 9.12 2.65
C ALA A 39 -6.86 10.10 2.92
N LEU A 40 -6.02 9.84 3.94
CA LEU A 40 -4.80 10.60 4.18
C LEU A 40 -3.77 10.33 3.06
N TRP A 41 -3.53 9.06 2.73
CA TRP A 41 -2.57 8.68 1.69
C TRP A 41 -2.97 9.15 0.29
N GLU A 42 -4.27 9.15 -0.04
CA GLU A 42 -4.78 9.71 -1.31
C GLU A 42 -4.40 11.18 -1.52
N ARG A 43 -4.17 11.92 -0.43
CA ARG A 43 -3.89 13.36 -0.45
C ARG A 43 -2.46 13.69 -0.01
N ALA A 44 -1.65 12.69 0.31
CA ALA A 44 -0.32 12.89 0.89
C ALA A 44 0.59 13.74 -0.01
N GLU A 45 0.52 13.56 -1.34
CA GLU A 45 1.28 14.36 -2.31
C GLU A 45 0.89 15.85 -2.35
N GLU A 46 -0.31 16.19 -1.86
CA GLU A 46 -0.79 17.58 -1.76
C GLU A 46 -0.35 18.26 -0.46
N LEU A 47 0.16 17.49 0.51
CA LEU A 47 0.51 17.94 1.85
C LEU A 47 2.03 18.10 1.99
N HIS A 48 2.46 18.92 2.95
CA HIS A 48 3.86 18.94 3.36
C HIS A 48 4.21 17.67 4.12
N GLU A 49 5.44 17.18 4.00
CA GLU A 49 5.91 15.93 4.65
C GLU A 49 5.64 15.90 6.17
N GLU A 50 5.87 17.01 6.86
CA GLU A 50 5.60 17.15 8.30
C GLU A 50 4.10 17.07 8.66
N GLU A 51 3.22 17.51 7.75
CA GLU A 51 1.77 17.39 7.93
C GLU A 51 1.33 15.94 7.81
N VAL A 52 1.90 15.19 6.86
CA VAL A 52 1.67 13.74 6.71
C VAL A 52 2.16 12.99 7.95
N LEU A 53 3.38 13.29 8.42
CA LEU A 53 3.94 12.70 9.64
C LEU A 53 3.07 12.94 10.87
N ALA A 54 2.63 14.19 11.09
CA ALA A 54 1.77 14.52 12.21
C ALA A 54 0.41 13.80 12.13
N ALA A 55 -0.22 13.79 10.95
CA ALA A 55 -1.50 13.12 10.75
C ALA A 55 -1.42 11.60 10.93
N VAL A 56 -0.34 10.96 10.45
CA VAL A 56 -0.12 9.53 10.67
C VAL A 56 0.14 9.23 12.13
N GLU A 57 0.91 10.05 12.86
CA GLU A 57 1.15 9.82 14.29
C GLU A 57 -0.14 9.96 15.11
N GLU A 58 -1.03 10.91 14.76
CA GLU A 58 -2.36 11.03 15.38
C GLU A 58 -3.22 9.78 15.15
N LEU A 59 -3.29 9.29 13.91
CA LEU A 59 -4.02 8.06 13.58
C LEU A 59 -3.42 6.84 14.27
N ALA A 60 -2.09 6.72 14.29
CA ALA A 60 -1.40 5.61 14.93
C ALA A 60 -1.64 5.58 16.45
N ALA A 61 -1.76 6.74 17.10
CA ALA A 61 -2.03 6.84 18.53
C ALA A 61 -3.42 6.32 18.96
N GLU A 62 -4.35 6.14 17.99
CA GLU A 62 -5.66 5.52 18.24
C GLU A 62 -5.57 3.99 18.40
N ARG A 63 -4.45 3.38 18.00
CA ARG A 63 -4.20 1.93 18.05
C ARG A 63 -3.30 1.57 19.24
N PRO A 64 -3.33 0.32 19.73
CA PRO A 64 -2.42 -0.13 20.76
C PRO A 64 -0.96 0.06 20.36
N ALA A 65 -0.10 0.35 21.33
CA ALA A 65 1.34 0.37 21.11
C ALA A 65 1.80 -0.99 20.57
N GLY A 66 2.49 -0.98 19.42
CA GLY A 66 2.95 -2.20 18.75
C GLY A 66 1.93 -2.84 17.80
N ASP A 67 0.79 -2.19 17.52
CA ASP A 67 -0.11 -2.61 16.46
C ASP A 67 0.63 -2.63 15.10
N PRO A 68 0.64 -3.77 14.37
CA PRO A 68 1.45 -3.91 13.15
C PRO A 68 1.04 -2.94 12.05
N LEU A 69 -0.26 -2.61 11.94
CA LEU A 69 -0.74 -1.64 10.95
C LEU A 69 -0.28 -0.24 11.32
N ALA A 70 -0.47 0.19 12.57
CA ALA A 70 0.01 1.50 13.01
C ALA A 70 1.54 1.67 12.85
N LEU A 71 2.33 0.62 13.10
CA LEU A 71 3.77 0.63 12.86
C LEU A 71 4.11 0.77 11.37
N PHE A 72 3.38 0.06 10.50
CA PHE A 72 3.53 0.14 9.06
C PHE A 72 3.22 1.55 8.53
N GLU A 73 2.12 2.16 8.95
CA GLU A 73 1.77 3.52 8.51
C GLU A 73 2.81 4.55 8.95
N ARG A 74 3.28 4.46 10.20
CA ARG A 74 4.36 5.34 10.69
C ARG A 74 5.63 5.16 9.88
N ALA A 75 6.00 3.93 9.55
CA ALA A 75 7.14 3.66 8.68
C ALA A 75 6.97 4.33 7.32
N GLY A 76 5.79 4.20 6.71
CA GLY A 76 5.43 4.86 5.45
C GLY A 76 5.55 6.38 5.52
N ALA A 77 5.09 7.01 6.61
CA ALA A 77 5.20 8.47 6.77
C ALA A 77 6.64 8.96 6.86
N HIS A 78 7.50 8.22 7.56
CA HIS A 78 8.93 8.51 7.60
C HIS A 78 9.59 8.32 6.23
N ASP A 79 9.28 7.23 5.53
CA ASP A 79 9.78 6.92 4.19
C ASP A 79 9.38 8.02 3.18
N PHE A 80 8.10 8.42 3.19
CA PHE A 80 7.56 9.52 2.40
C PHE A 80 8.30 10.85 2.64
N ALA A 81 8.69 11.12 3.89
CA ALA A 81 9.45 12.31 4.27
C ALA A 81 10.97 12.18 4.01
N GLY A 82 11.43 11.13 3.31
CA GLY A 82 12.85 10.85 3.06
C GLY A 82 13.64 10.52 4.33
N ARG A 83 12.97 10.05 5.38
CA ARG A 83 13.54 9.67 6.69
C ARG A 83 13.73 8.16 6.76
N ASP A 84 14.48 7.62 5.80
CA ASP A 84 14.69 6.18 5.63
C ASP A 84 15.28 5.49 6.88
N ALA A 85 16.14 6.21 7.61
CA ALA A 85 16.79 5.69 8.82
C ALA A 85 15.78 5.47 9.96
N GLU A 86 14.74 6.29 10.01
CA GLU A 86 13.62 6.18 10.93
C GLU A 86 12.55 5.19 10.43
N ALA A 87 12.33 5.11 9.11
CA ALA A 87 11.38 4.20 8.49
C ALA A 87 11.77 2.72 8.65
N ALA A 88 13.03 2.38 8.37
CA ALA A 88 13.51 1.00 8.37
C ALA A 88 13.24 0.22 9.69
N PRO A 89 13.55 0.75 10.90
CA PRO A 89 13.22 0.03 12.13
C PRO A 89 11.71 -0.12 12.37
N LEU A 90 10.88 0.80 11.87
CA LEU A 90 9.42 0.73 12.01
C LEU A 90 8.81 -0.33 11.09
N TYR A 91 9.24 -0.42 9.82
CA TYR A 91 8.82 -1.50 8.94
C TYR A 91 9.19 -2.87 9.52
N ARG A 92 10.41 -3.00 10.07
CA ARG A 92 10.83 -4.25 10.72
C ARG A 92 9.97 -4.58 11.93
N ALA A 93 9.68 -3.59 12.77
CA ALA A 93 8.80 -3.78 13.92
C ALA A 93 7.38 -4.20 13.50
N ALA A 94 6.84 -3.63 12.41
CA ALA A 94 5.54 -4.04 11.87
C ALA A 94 5.54 -5.51 11.42
N LEU A 95 6.59 -5.94 10.70
CA LEU A 95 6.77 -7.32 10.27
C LEU A 95 6.90 -8.28 11.47
N ASP A 96 7.72 -7.92 12.46
CA ASP A 96 7.91 -8.70 13.70
C ASP A 96 6.62 -8.80 14.54
N ALA A 97 5.78 -7.76 14.50
CA ALA A 97 4.46 -7.72 15.14
C ALA A 97 3.38 -8.51 14.38
N GLY A 98 3.72 -9.15 13.26
CA GLY A 98 2.84 -10.04 12.52
C GLY A 98 2.04 -9.37 11.40
N LEU A 99 2.53 -8.27 10.82
CA LEU A 99 1.96 -7.71 9.59
C LEU A 99 1.89 -8.80 8.51
N ALA A 100 0.71 -8.97 7.89
CA ALA A 100 0.39 -10.09 7.02
C ALA A 100 -0.27 -9.64 5.71
N GLY A 101 -0.45 -10.59 4.78
CA GLY A 101 -1.09 -10.33 3.48
C GLY A 101 -0.28 -9.37 2.59
N GLU A 102 -0.98 -8.59 1.78
CA GLU A 102 -0.39 -7.63 0.82
C GLU A 102 0.50 -6.59 1.51
N LEU A 103 0.09 -6.09 2.69
CA LEU A 103 0.88 -5.13 3.45
C LEU A 103 2.22 -5.71 3.91
N ARG A 104 2.31 -7.02 4.14
CA ARG A 104 3.60 -7.67 4.42
C ARG A 104 4.52 -7.60 3.20
N ALA A 105 4.02 -7.91 2.01
CA ALA A 105 4.81 -7.85 0.78
C ALA A 105 5.26 -6.40 0.50
N GLN A 106 4.36 -5.44 0.66
CA GLN A 106 4.67 -4.01 0.55
C GLN A 106 5.74 -3.57 1.57
N ALA A 107 5.59 -3.93 2.84
CA ALA A 107 6.53 -3.58 3.90
C ALA A 107 7.94 -4.12 3.64
N LEU A 108 8.09 -5.31 3.07
CA LEU A 108 9.40 -5.87 2.71
C LEU A 108 10.07 -5.09 1.59
N VAL A 109 9.32 -4.70 0.55
CA VAL A 109 9.84 -3.90 -0.56
C VAL A 109 10.28 -2.52 -0.05
N GLN A 110 9.43 -1.86 0.75
CA GLN A 110 9.75 -0.55 1.31
C GLN A 110 10.92 -0.61 2.29
N LEU A 111 10.96 -1.61 3.18
CA LEU A 111 12.10 -1.85 4.07
C LEU A 111 13.41 -2.04 3.31
N ALA A 112 13.40 -2.81 2.23
CA ALA A 112 14.58 -2.98 1.39
C ALA A 112 15.00 -1.67 0.71
N ALA A 113 14.04 -0.88 0.23
CA ALA A 113 14.31 0.44 -0.36
C ALA A 113 14.93 1.40 0.67
N SER A 114 14.36 1.51 1.88
CA SER A 114 14.91 2.36 2.93
C SER A 114 16.29 1.89 3.40
N LEU A 115 16.52 0.57 3.52
CA LEU A 115 17.84 0.01 3.84
C LEU A 115 18.88 0.37 2.78
N ARG A 116 18.52 0.28 1.50
CA ARG A 116 19.38 0.72 0.40
C ARG A 116 19.71 2.22 0.51
N ALA A 117 18.70 3.06 0.75
CA ALA A 117 18.85 4.51 0.87
C ALA A 117 19.83 4.92 1.98
N VAL A 118 19.83 4.18 3.11
CA VAL A 118 20.81 4.39 4.21
C VAL A 118 22.15 3.69 4.02
N GLY A 119 22.46 3.22 2.81
CA GLY A 119 23.76 2.62 2.47
C GLY A 119 23.94 1.18 2.94
N ARG A 120 22.83 0.43 3.12
CA ARG A 120 22.84 -0.98 3.53
C ARG A 120 22.25 -1.93 2.46
N PRO A 121 22.77 -1.93 1.21
CA PRO A 121 22.20 -2.70 0.11
C PRO A 121 22.33 -4.23 0.29
N ALA A 122 23.33 -4.72 1.04
CA ALA A 122 23.45 -6.15 1.35
C ALA A 122 22.30 -6.62 2.26
N ASP A 123 22.00 -5.86 3.32
CA ASP A 123 20.89 -6.16 4.21
C ASP A 123 19.53 -6.05 3.48
N ALA A 124 19.41 -5.12 2.53
CA ALA A 124 18.23 -5.02 1.67
C ALA A 124 18.03 -6.28 0.82
N LEU A 125 19.10 -6.83 0.23
CA LEU A 125 19.03 -8.09 -0.52
C LEU A 125 18.67 -9.27 0.38
N ASP A 126 19.18 -9.31 1.61
CA ASP A 126 18.81 -10.36 2.57
C ASP A 126 17.31 -10.29 2.87
N VAL A 127 16.76 -9.11 3.16
CA VAL A 127 15.31 -8.93 3.36
C VAL A 127 14.50 -9.48 2.17
N LEU A 128 14.88 -9.13 0.94
CA LEU A 128 14.17 -9.57 -0.27
C LEU A 128 14.39 -11.06 -0.59
N GLY A 129 15.50 -11.65 -0.14
CA GLY A 129 15.88 -13.03 -0.44
C GLY A 129 15.45 -14.07 0.60
N SER A 130 15.56 -13.75 1.90
CA SER A 130 15.21 -14.65 3.00
C SER A 130 13.77 -14.51 3.47
N GLU A 131 13.15 -13.34 3.26
CA GLU A 131 11.80 -13.03 3.76
C GLU A 131 10.81 -12.58 2.69
N GLY A 132 11.30 -12.35 1.46
CA GLY A 132 10.52 -12.00 0.28
C GLY A 132 9.49 -13.08 -0.11
N PRO A 133 8.51 -12.74 -0.98
CA PRO A 133 7.58 -13.73 -1.50
C PRO A 133 8.39 -14.87 -2.13
N GLY A 134 8.24 -16.08 -1.59
CA GLY A 134 8.81 -17.28 -2.21
C GLY A 134 8.24 -17.47 -3.61
N PRO A 135 8.87 -18.31 -4.45
CA PRO A 135 8.40 -18.57 -5.81
C PRO A 135 6.97 -19.13 -5.89
N GLU A 136 6.38 -19.58 -4.77
CA GLU A 136 4.98 -20.02 -4.68
C GLU A 136 3.95 -18.89 -4.63
N VAL A 137 4.33 -17.64 -4.30
CA VAL A 137 3.48 -16.45 -4.47
C VAL A 137 3.59 -15.91 -5.91
N LEU A 138 4.44 -16.53 -6.74
CA LEU A 138 4.62 -16.20 -8.15
C LEU A 138 3.90 -17.24 -9.03
N ASP A 139 2.64 -17.57 -8.72
CA ASP A 139 1.82 -18.40 -9.60
C ASP A 139 1.48 -17.60 -10.89
N PRO A 140 2.04 -17.95 -12.06
CA PRO A 140 1.74 -17.26 -13.31
C PRO A 140 0.28 -17.48 -13.78
N GLY A 141 -0.43 -18.43 -13.15
CA GLY A 141 -1.82 -18.78 -13.46
C GLY A 141 -2.87 -17.98 -12.69
N ALA A 142 -2.48 -17.16 -11.71
CA ALA A 142 -3.38 -16.29 -10.94
C ALA A 142 -3.51 -14.86 -11.54
N ALA A 143 -3.01 -14.66 -12.77
CA ALA A 143 -3.12 -13.40 -13.50
C ALA A 143 -4.54 -13.19 -14.07
N ASP A 144 -5.55 -13.18 -13.21
CA ASP A 144 -6.86 -12.61 -13.51
C ASP A 144 -7.09 -11.46 -12.52
N ASP A 145 -7.18 -10.25 -13.09
CA ASP A 145 -7.37 -8.92 -12.48
C ASP A 145 -6.26 -8.42 -11.52
N ALA A 146 -5.38 -7.57 -12.08
CA ALA A 146 -4.55 -6.54 -11.43
C ALA A 146 -4.43 -6.62 -9.89
N GLY A 147 -3.38 -7.27 -9.37
CA GLY A 147 -3.16 -7.29 -7.92
C GLY A 147 -1.83 -7.86 -7.42
N ASP A 148 -1.28 -8.92 -8.01
CA ASP A 148 -0.19 -9.67 -7.35
C ASP A 148 1.21 -9.50 -7.99
N ASP A 149 1.31 -8.91 -9.19
CA ASP A 149 2.55 -8.83 -9.96
C ASP A 149 3.42 -7.59 -9.63
N GLY A 150 2.81 -6.53 -9.10
CA GLY A 150 3.44 -5.24 -8.82
C GLY A 150 4.54 -5.32 -7.76
N PHE A 151 4.28 -5.96 -6.61
CA PHE A 151 5.28 -6.08 -5.54
C PHE A 151 6.43 -7.00 -5.91
N ALA A 152 6.16 -8.06 -6.68
CA ALA A 152 7.20 -8.93 -7.21
C ALA A 152 8.12 -8.16 -8.19
N ALA A 153 7.54 -7.38 -9.12
CA ALA A 153 8.33 -6.55 -10.03
C ALA A 153 9.14 -5.47 -9.29
N ALA A 154 8.52 -4.81 -8.31
CA ALA A 154 9.18 -3.81 -7.47
C ALA A 154 10.33 -4.41 -6.65
N SER A 155 10.14 -5.59 -6.06
CA SER A 155 11.17 -6.35 -5.35
C SER A 155 12.38 -6.63 -6.26
N GLU A 156 12.15 -7.12 -7.48
CA GLU A 156 13.21 -7.34 -8.47
C GLU A 156 13.94 -6.05 -8.85
N GLY A 157 13.21 -4.93 -9.00
CA GLY A 157 13.79 -3.61 -9.27
C GLY A 157 14.67 -3.10 -8.13
N ILE A 158 14.20 -3.16 -6.89
CA ILE A 158 14.98 -2.78 -5.71
C ILE A 158 16.21 -3.69 -5.56
N ALA A 159 16.05 -4.99 -5.77
CA ALA A 159 17.18 -5.92 -5.72
C ALA A 159 18.22 -5.63 -6.81
N ALA A 160 17.79 -5.28 -8.02
CA ALA A 160 18.70 -4.88 -9.09
C ALA A 160 19.51 -3.62 -8.72
N LEU A 161 18.87 -2.63 -8.10
CA LEU A 161 19.54 -1.44 -7.60
C LEU A 161 20.53 -1.76 -6.48
N CYS A 162 20.17 -2.64 -5.54
CA CYS A 162 21.07 -3.07 -4.47
C CYS A 162 22.29 -3.84 -5.03
N LEU A 163 22.09 -4.68 -6.04
CA LEU A 163 23.19 -5.37 -6.73
C LEU A 163 24.13 -4.39 -7.42
N ALA A 164 23.60 -3.35 -8.08
CA ALA A 164 24.42 -2.30 -8.68
C ALA A 164 25.23 -1.52 -7.62
N ASP A 165 24.62 -1.15 -6.49
CA ASP A 165 25.35 -0.48 -5.39
C ASP A 165 26.49 -1.34 -4.81
N LEU A 166 26.39 -2.67 -4.95
CA LEU A 166 27.42 -3.64 -4.55
C LEU A 166 28.43 -3.96 -5.67
N GLY A 167 28.36 -3.31 -6.84
CA GLY A 167 29.22 -3.57 -7.99
C GLY A 167 28.90 -4.87 -8.73
N ARG A 168 27.71 -5.43 -8.53
CA ARG A 168 27.16 -6.62 -9.21
C ARG A 168 26.15 -6.21 -10.28
N ASP A 169 26.46 -5.14 -11.02
CA ASP A 169 25.60 -4.49 -12.02
C ASP A 169 25.02 -5.47 -13.03
N ARG A 170 25.83 -6.42 -13.50
CA ARG A 170 25.40 -7.43 -14.47
C ARG A 170 24.31 -8.35 -13.89
N GLU A 171 24.46 -8.80 -12.65
CA GLU A 171 23.43 -9.59 -11.98
C GLU A 171 22.16 -8.78 -11.76
N GLY A 172 22.30 -7.51 -11.37
CA GLY A 172 21.17 -6.60 -11.23
C GLY A 172 20.41 -6.41 -12.55
N LEU A 173 21.13 -6.20 -13.66
CA LEU A 173 20.54 -6.07 -14.99
C LEU A 173 19.78 -7.33 -15.41
N VAL A 174 20.34 -8.52 -15.12
CA VAL A 174 19.64 -9.78 -15.39
C VAL A 174 18.31 -9.86 -14.64
N ARG A 175 18.29 -9.51 -13.35
CA ARG A 175 17.05 -9.50 -12.55
C ARG A 175 16.02 -8.53 -13.12
N ALA A 176 16.44 -7.31 -13.44
CA ALA A 176 15.56 -6.30 -14.05
C ALA A 176 14.97 -6.79 -15.39
N LEU A 177 15.79 -7.32 -16.30
CA LEU A 177 15.32 -7.80 -17.61
C LEU A 177 14.29 -8.93 -17.48
N LEU A 178 14.50 -9.88 -16.56
CA LEU A 178 13.56 -10.97 -16.33
C LEU A 178 12.25 -10.48 -15.70
N ALA A 179 12.31 -9.50 -14.80
CA ALA A 179 11.12 -8.89 -14.24
C ALA A 179 10.30 -8.15 -15.33
N LEU A 180 10.98 -7.36 -16.18
CA LEU A 180 10.34 -6.65 -17.29
C LEU A 180 9.75 -7.60 -18.35
N ALA A 181 10.39 -8.75 -18.60
CA ALA A 181 9.94 -9.71 -19.60
C ALA A 181 8.48 -10.15 -19.40
N ARG A 182 8.04 -10.29 -18.15
CA ARG A 182 6.67 -10.68 -17.76
C ARG A 182 5.61 -9.67 -18.24
N HIS A 183 5.99 -8.40 -18.39
CA HIS A 183 5.09 -7.31 -18.77
C HIS A 183 5.32 -6.82 -20.20
N ALA A 184 6.29 -7.39 -20.92
CA ALA A 184 6.72 -6.91 -22.23
C ALA A 184 5.89 -7.45 -23.42
N GLY A 185 4.81 -8.19 -23.15
CA GLY A 185 3.94 -8.78 -24.16
C GLY A 185 4.74 -9.60 -25.20
N PRO A 186 4.67 -9.29 -26.51
CA PRO A 186 5.36 -10.06 -27.54
C PRO A 186 6.89 -9.99 -27.46
N TYR A 187 7.46 -9.04 -26.69
CA TYR A 187 8.91 -8.90 -26.53
C TYR A 187 9.46 -9.64 -25.32
N GLY A 188 8.61 -10.25 -24.48
CA GLY A 188 9.02 -11.01 -23.28
C GLY A 188 10.11 -12.05 -23.56
N PRO A 189 9.92 -12.97 -24.54
CA PRO A 189 10.92 -13.99 -24.86
C PRO A 189 12.29 -13.43 -25.27
N ALA A 190 12.33 -12.25 -25.90
CA ALA A 190 13.59 -11.61 -26.27
C ALA A 190 14.34 -11.09 -25.03
N LEU A 191 13.63 -10.47 -24.09
CA LEU A 191 14.22 -10.00 -22.83
C LEU A 191 14.73 -11.16 -21.96
N GLU A 192 14.00 -12.28 -21.95
CA GLU A 192 14.46 -13.52 -21.29
C GLU A 192 15.77 -14.04 -21.90
N ALA A 193 15.85 -14.08 -23.24
CA ALA A 193 17.06 -14.49 -23.95
C ALA A 193 18.26 -13.60 -23.61
N TYR A 194 18.09 -12.28 -23.64
CA TYR A 194 19.16 -11.35 -23.26
C TYR A 194 19.59 -11.49 -21.79
N GLY A 195 18.63 -11.73 -20.88
CA GLY A 195 18.95 -12.02 -19.48
C GLY A 195 19.76 -13.32 -19.32
N ALA A 196 19.46 -14.35 -20.10
CA ALA A 196 20.20 -15.61 -20.09
C ALA A 196 21.63 -15.45 -20.65
N GLU A 197 21.80 -14.73 -21.75
CA GLU A 197 23.10 -14.43 -22.35
C GLU A 197 24.01 -13.66 -21.38
N LEU A 198 23.49 -12.63 -20.73
CA LEU A 198 24.22 -11.85 -19.73
C LEU A 198 24.66 -12.71 -18.54
N ARG A 199 23.80 -13.63 -18.08
CA ARG A 199 24.15 -14.55 -16.99
C ARG A 199 25.28 -15.50 -17.38
N GLN A 200 25.27 -16.02 -18.61
CA GLN A 200 26.30 -16.93 -19.12
C GLN A 200 27.66 -16.24 -19.29
N ALA A 201 27.67 -15.05 -19.88
CA ALA A 201 28.89 -14.26 -20.05
C ALA A 201 29.57 -13.95 -18.71
N GLY A 202 28.79 -13.76 -17.63
CA GLY A 202 29.33 -13.58 -16.29
C GLY A 202 29.96 -14.83 -15.68
N ALA A 203 29.41 -16.02 -15.96
CA ALA A 203 29.98 -17.28 -15.46
C ALA A 203 31.33 -17.59 -16.13
N GLU A 204 31.45 -17.30 -17.43
CA GLU A 204 32.70 -17.50 -18.18
C GLU A 204 33.82 -16.54 -17.75
N GLU A 205 33.49 -15.33 -17.26
CA GLU A 205 34.47 -14.39 -16.70
C GLU A 205 34.98 -14.80 -15.31
N VAL A 206 34.16 -15.51 -14.51
CA VAL A 206 34.55 -16.01 -13.18
C VAL A 206 35.34 -17.33 -13.28
N ASP A 207 35.05 -18.16 -14.28
CA ASP A 207 35.71 -19.46 -14.53
C ASP A 207 36.84 -19.40 -15.61
N GLY A 208 37.18 -18.20 -16.11
CA GLY A 208 38.29 -17.98 -17.04
C GLY A 208 39.68 -18.07 -16.37
N PRO A 209 40.75 -18.42 -17.13
CA PRO A 209 42.02 -18.96 -16.62
C PRO A 209 42.84 -18.01 -15.73
#